data_AF-A0A2A6CJF4-F1
#
_entry.id   AF-A0A2A6CJF4-F1
#
_cell.length_a   1.000
_cell.length_b   1.000
_cell.length_c   1.000
_cell.angle_alpha   90.00
_cell.angle_beta   90.00
_cell.angle_gamma   90.00
#
_symmetry.space_group_name_H-M   'P 1'
#
loop_
_entity.id
_entity.type
_entity.pdbx_description
1 polymer ?
#
loop_
_entity_poly.entity_id
_entity_poly.type
_entity_poly.pdbx_seq_one_letter_code
_entity_poly.pdbx_strand_id
1 'polypeptide(L)'
;MRCQQGHKYLHSVTFYMQMQGAFIFFFLPLVFILTTIAVDVGNAIPGPLFAVLRFTSVMLLELNAPQFGLVFILRNATHRKILVRRLKKLFLVDRLRPKLRSNAQPALTWDSARKLSFEKYRDQHVYKIISTITGVDAIRIAAFLELIEMLRYGLDWDRDYFVEIVFRLNSVLPIISSLTIYPANFYLLVGGPAMNGQLRKAYLVNLVAHAICDFIFTTIVRAYGFPPYGLFYAEGWLRRAGFSKAVNMGVLASGFVMVITAFYILMMRMHQLTIADSTSRWKLSRAAQLAIYLCLAGICAINLAGFVIFGTDVENYEELVQNPELAWLARRGGAVMLFGEPGKASRFRIGIMVLCCMKVKTKKIRNYILSHIYDLVSPSAPVFHGSRATLPTQE
;
A
#
# COMPACT_ATOMS: atom_id res chain seq x y z
N MET A 1 -9.01 -18.77 -33.07
CA MET A 1 -9.85 -18.10 -32.04
C MET A 1 -9.47 -18.42 -30.58
N ARG A 2 -9.09 -19.66 -30.20
CA ARG A 2 -8.73 -19.99 -28.78
C ARG A 2 -7.61 -19.12 -28.16
N CYS A 3 -6.62 -18.68 -28.96
CA CYS A 3 -5.49 -17.89 -28.45
C CYS A 3 -5.90 -16.47 -28.00
N GLN A 4 -6.90 -15.84 -28.64
CA GLN A 4 -7.36 -14.51 -28.25
C GLN A 4 -8.20 -14.51 -26.96
N GLN A 5 -8.95 -15.58 -26.71
CA GLN A 5 -9.82 -15.68 -25.54
C GLN A 5 -9.02 -15.82 -24.23
N GLY A 6 -7.89 -16.54 -24.26
CA GLY A 6 -6.97 -16.64 -23.12
C GLY A 6 -6.35 -15.28 -22.73
N HIS A 7 -6.10 -14.42 -23.71
CA HIS A 7 -5.49 -13.11 -23.46
C HIS A 7 -6.44 -12.14 -22.73
N LYS A 8 -7.74 -12.21 -23.03
CA LYS A 8 -8.76 -11.37 -22.35
C LYS A 8 -8.91 -11.74 -20.87
N TYR A 9 -8.99 -13.04 -20.58
CA TYR A 9 -9.07 -13.54 -19.20
C TYR A 9 -7.88 -13.11 -18.35
N LEU A 10 -6.67 -13.12 -18.94
CA LEU A 10 -5.45 -12.74 -18.24
C LEU A 10 -5.46 -11.27 -17.76
N HIS A 11 -5.98 -10.35 -18.59
CA HIS A 11 -6.10 -8.93 -18.27
C HIS A 11 -7.12 -8.67 -17.16
N SER A 12 -8.29 -9.29 -17.24
CA SER A 12 -9.35 -9.14 -16.23
C SER A 12 -8.89 -9.60 -14.84
N VAL A 13 -8.20 -10.74 -14.76
CA VAL A 13 -7.68 -11.24 -13.46
C VAL A 13 -6.58 -10.32 -12.91
N THR A 14 -5.70 -9.80 -13.77
CA THR A 14 -4.63 -8.87 -13.33
C THR A 14 -5.23 -7.56 -12.80
N PHE A 15 -6.22 -7.01 -13.51
CA PHE A 15 -6.98 -5.85 -13.07
C PHE A 15 -7.64 -6.07 -11.71
N TYR A 16 -8.30 -7.22 -11.52
CA TYR A 16 -8.96 -7.56 -10.26
C TYR A 16 -7.96 -7.65 -9.10
N MET A 17 -6.83 -8.33 -9.30
CA MET A 17 -5.76 -8.43 -8.28
C MET A 17 -5.18 -7.06 -7.91
N GLN A 18 -4.98 -6.17 -8.89
CA GLN A 18 -4.49 -4.82 -8.63
C GLN A 18 -5.51 -3.98 -7.86
N MET A 19 -6.80 -4.15 -8.13
CA MET A 19 -7.86 -3.48 -7.39
C MET A 19 -7.95 -3.97 -5.94
N GLN A 20 -7.88 -5.28 -5.72
CA GLN A 20 -7.83 -5.84 -4.37
C GLN A 20 -6.59 -5.37 -3.62
N GLY A 21 -5.44 -5.37 -4.28
CA GLY A 21 -4.21 -4.85 -3.73
C GLY A 21 -4.32 -3.37 -3.33
N ALA A 22 -4.79 -2.51 -4.23
CA ALA A 22 -5.04 -1.10 -3.93
C ALA A 22 -6.04 -0.93 -2.76
N PHE A 23 -7.05 -1.79 -2.67
CA PHE A 23 -7.99 -1.74 -1.55
C PHE A 23 -7.32 -2.07 -0.21
N ILE A 24 -6.57 -3.18 -0.15
CA ILE A 24 -5.96 -3.70 1.08
C ILE A 24 -4.79 -2.84 1.55
N PHE A 25 -3.88 -2.48 0.64
CA PHE A 25 -2.62 -1.80 0.98
C PHE A 25 -2.72 -0.28 0.93
N PHE A 26 -3.78 0.28 0.35
CA PHE A 26 -3.93 1.73 0.27
C PHE A 26 -5.24 2.22 0.87
N PHE A 27 -6.38 1.82 0.32
CA PHE A 27 -7.66 2.39 0.70
C PHE A 27 -8.04 2.10 2.17
N LEU A 28 -7.97 0.84 2.59
CA LEU A 28 -8.31 0.42 3.94
C LEU A 28 -7.46 1.12 5.02
N PRO A 29 -6.10 1.07 4.96
CA PRO A 29 -5.28 1.72 5.97
C PRO A 29 -5.40 3.24 5.93
N LEU A 30 -5.56 3.85 4.75
CA LEU A 30 -5.78 5.29 4.63
C LEU A 30 -7.10 5.71 5.28
N VAL A 31 -8.20 4.98 5.03
CA VAL A 31 -9.50 5.25 5.66
C VAL A 31 -9.40 5.09 7.17
N PHE A 32 -8.72 4.05 7.66
CA PHE A 32 -8.48 3.87 9.09
C PHE A 32 -7.76 5.09 9.68
N ILE A 33 -6.60 5.47 9.13
CA ILE A 33 -5.81 6.61 9.64
C ILE A 33 -6.61 7.91 9.59
N LEU A 34 -7.23 8.24 8.46
CA LEU A 34 -7.97 9.49 8.33
C LEU A 34 -9.18 9.54 9.25
N THR A 35 -9.95 8.44 9.35
CA THR A 35 -11.15 8.39 10.21
C THR A 35 -10.77 8.55 11.67
N THR A 36 -9.73 7.85 12.11
CA THR A 36 -9.30 7.87 13.51
C THR A 36 -8.53 9.13 13.88
N ILE A 37 -7.96 9.86 12.92
CA ILE A 37 -7.45 11.22 13.13
C ILE A 37 -8.59 12.22 13.31
N ALA A 38 -9.71 12.05 12.59
CA ALA A 38 -10.83 12.99 12.66
C ALA A 38 -11.80 12.72 13.80
N VAL A 39 -11.94 11.46 14.20
CA VAL A 39 -12.86 11.00 15.24
C VAL A 39 -12.07 10.27 16.31
N ASP A 40 -12.10 10.79 17.53
CA ASP A 40 -11.51 10.12 18.67
C ASP A 40 -12.31 8.85 19.01
N VAL A 41 -11.69 7.70 18.80
CA VAL A 41 -12.22 6.37 19.12
C VAL A 41 -11.51 5.72 20.31
N GLY A 42 -10.69 6.48 21.05
CA GLY A 42 -9.89 5.95 22.16
C GLY A 42 -10.72 5.38 23.31
N ASN A 43 -11.98 5.77 23.46
CA ASN A 43 -12.88 5.17 24.44
C ASN A 43 -13.46 3.82 23.97
N ALA A 44 -13.42 3.53 22.67
CA ALA A 44 -14.00 2.30 22.09
C ALA A 44 -12.96 1.20 21.88
N ILE A 45 -11.68 1.55 21.73
CA ILE A 45 -10.59 0.63 21.39
C ILE A 45 -9.46 0.79 22.41
N PRO A 46 -9.01 -0.29 23.09
CA PRO A 46 -7.88 -0.22 24.02
C PRO A 46 -6.59 0.30 23.37
N GLY A 47 -5.82 1.10 24.11
CA GLY A 47 -4.55 1.70 23.64
C GLY A 47 -3.59 0.73 22.95
N PRO A 48 -3.26 -0.45 23.53
CA PRO A 48 -2.35 -1.41 22.90
C PRO A 48 -2.86 -1.95 21.56
N LEU A 49 -4.16 -2.25 21.46
CA LEU A 49 -4.78 -2.66 20.20
C LEU A 49 -4.69 -1.52 19.17
N PHE A 50 -4.88 -0.28 19.63
CA PHE A 50 -4.76 0.89 18.78
C PHE A 50 -3.35 1.06 18.20
N ALA A 51 -2.31 0.89 19.04
CA ALA A 51 -0.92 0.98 18.62
C ALA A 51 -0.59 -0.08 17.54
N VAL A 52 -1.05 -1.33 17.72
CA VAL A 52 -0.89 -2.41 16.72
C VAL A 52 -1.62 -2.10 15.41
N LEU A 53 -2.87 -1.63 15.48
CA LEU A 53 -3.65 -1.27 14.29
C LEU A 53 -3.00 -0.11 13.52
N ARG A 54 -2.49 0.89 14.24
CA ARG A 54 -1.76 2.03 13.67
C ARG A 54 -0.49 1.57 12.97
N PHE A 55 0.36 0.82 13.67
CA PHE A 55 1.59 0.27 13.10
C PHE A 55 1.29 -0.56 11.86
N THR A 56 0.32 -1.47 11.93
CA THR A 56 -0.11 -2.30 10.79
C THR A 56 -0.60 -1.46 9.62
N SER A 57 -1.40 -0.42 9.87
CA SER A 57 -1.91 0.45 8.82
C SER A 57 -0.80 1.22 8.11
N VAL A 58 0.17 1.73 8.87
CA VAL A 58 1.35 2.41 8.31
C VAL A 58 2.17 1.42 7.47
N MET A 59 2.44 0.21 7.98
CA MET A 59 3.17 -0.81 7.23
C MET A 59 2.45 -1.23 5.94
N LEU A 60 1.12 -1.35 5.97
CA LEU A 60 0.34 -1.66 4.76
C LEU A 60 0.45 -0.55 3.71
N LEU A 61 0.43 0.72 4.13
CA LEU A 61 0.62 1.86 3.23
C LEU A 61 2.01 1.87 2.58
N GLU A 62 3.05 1.58 3.35
CA GLU A 62 4.44 1.49 2.85
C GLU A 62 4.59 0.32 1.84
N LEU A 63 3.82 -0.76 2.00
CA LEU A 63 3.81 -1.90 1.08
C LEU A 63 2.99 -1.66 -0.21
N ASN A 64 2.33 -0.51 -0.34
CA ASN A 64 1.49 -0.18 -1.50
C ASN A 64 2.29 -0.10 -2.81
N ALA A 65 3.50 0.45 -2.82
CA ALA A 65 4.29 0.51 -4.05
C ALA A 65 4.85 -0.87 -4.48
N PRO A 66 5.46 -1.67 -3.59
CA PRO A 66 5.95 -3.01 -3.94
C PRO A 66 4.88 -3.96 -4.47
N GLN A 67 3.65 -3.89 -3.97
CA GLN A 67 2.60 -4.85 -4.38
C GLN A 67 2.29 -4.82 -5.88
N PHE A 68 2.31 -3.64 -6.52
CA PHE A 68 2.03 -3.53 -7.96
C PHE A 68 3.12 -4.23 -8.77
N GLY A 69 4.39 -4.03 -8.39
CA GLY A 69 5.52 -4.74 -8.99
C GLY A 69 5.44 -6.25 -8.76
N LEU A 70 5.03 -6.67 -7.55
CA LEU A 70 4.88 -8.07 -7.21
C LEU A 70 3.81 -8.75 -8.07
N VAL A 71 2.63 -8.14 -8.24
CA VAL A 71 1.57 -8.66 -9.10
C VAL A 71 2.08 -8.87 -10.53
N PHE A 72 2.84 -7.93 -11.07
CA PHE A 72 3.45 -8.08 -12.40
C PHE A 72 4.41 -9.26 -12.51
N ILE A 73 5.30 -9.40 -11.52
CA ILE A 73 6.32 -10.47 -11.51
C ILE A 73 5.63 -11.83 -11.37
N LEU A 74 4.63 -11.95 -10.50
CA LEU A 74 3.92 -13.20 -10.24
C LEU A 74 3.08 -13.65 -11.45
N ARG A 75 2.47 -12.70 -12.17
CA ARG A 75 1.59 -13.00 -13.32
C ARG A 75 2.36 -13.37 -14.57
N ASN A 76 3.53 -12.79 -14.81
CA ASN A 76 4.33 -13.11 -15.98
C ASN A 76 5.14 -14.41 -15.76
N ALA A 77 4.83 -15.46 -16.53
CA ALA A 77 5.48 -16.76 -16.40
C ALA A 77 7.01 -16.70 -16.63
N THR A 78 7.47 -15.83 -17.54
CA THR A 78 8.89 -15.60 -17.79
C THR A 78 9.55 -14.93 -16.59
N HIS A 79 8.94 -13.88 -16.05
CA HIS A 79 9.46 -13.19 -14.86
C HIS A 79 9.46 -14.10 -13.63
N ARG A 80 8.41 -14.90 -13.44
CA ARG A 80 8.36 -15.90 -12.38
C ARG A 80 9.48 -16.93 -12.53
N LYS A 81 9.75 -17.44 -13.74
CA LYS A 81 10.89 -18.34 -14.01
C LYS A 81 12.23 -17.67 -13.68
N ILE A 82 12.41 -16.39 -14.07
CA ILE A 82 13.63 -15.63 -13.77
C ILE A 82 13.79 -15.43 -12.26
N LEU A 83 12.72 -15.02 -11.57
CA LEU A 83 12.71 -14.83 -10.12
C LEU A 83 13.05 -16.13 -9.40
N VAL A 84 12.39 -17.24 -9.74
CA VAL A 84 12.66 -18.56 -9.15
C VAL A 84 14.10 -18.99 -9.40
N ARG A 85 14.64 -18.77 -10.61
CA ARG A 85 16.05 -19.08 -10.92
C ARG A 85 17.02 -18.23 -10.08
N ARG A 86 16.75 -16.94 -9.90
CA ARG A 86 17.59 -16.05 -9.08
C ARG A 86 17.51 -16.38 -7.59
N LEU A 87 16.31 -16.61 -7.07
CA LEU A 87 16.10 -17.07 -5.69
C LEU A 87 16.80 -18.41 -5.45
N LYS A 88 16.67 -19.37 -6.38
CA LYS A 88 17.42 -20.62 -6.31
C LYS A 88 18.93 -20.36 -6.28
N LYS A 89 19.46 -19.45 -7.10
CA LYS A 89 20.89 -19.12 -7.09
C LYS A 89 21.33 -18.55 -5.73
N LEU A 90 20.60 -17.56 -5.20
CA LEU A 90 20.91 -16.95 -3.90
C LEU A 90 20.82 -17.98 -2.74
N PHE A 91 19.75 -18.77 -2.70
CA PHE A 91 19.52 -19.70 -1.59
C PHE A 91 20.25 -21.05 -1.72
N LEU A 92 20.52 -21.57 -2.92
CA LEU A 92 21.28 -22.82 -3.09
C LEU A 92 22.79 -22.60 -3.17
N VAL A 93 23.27 -21.54 -3.83
CA VAL A 93 24.73 -21.38 -4.06
C VAL A 93 25.45 -21.03 -2.76
N ASP A 94 24.86 -20.22 -1.89
CA ASP A 94 25.53 -19.84 -0.64
C ASP A 94 25.38 -20.90 0.46
N ARG A 95 24.32 -21.73 0.41
CA ARG A 95 24.02 -22.70 1.47
C ARG A 95 24.62 -24.09 1.25
N LEU A 96 24.84 -24.49 -0.01
CA LEU A 96 25.40 -25.82 -0.33
C LEU A 96 26.90 -25.81 -0.62
N ARG A 97 27.48 -24.68 -1.02
CA ARG A 97 28.89 -24.60 -1.40
C ARG A 97 29.89 -24.88 -0.26
N PRO A 98 29.68 -24.47 1.01
CA PRO A 98 30.62 -24.79 2.07
C PRO A 98 30.50 -26.24 2.57
N LYS A 99 29.29 -26.79 2.64
CA LYS A 99 29.05 -28.15 3.19
C LYS A 99 29.40 -29.30 2.23
N LEU A 100 29.31 -29.08 0.92
CA LEU A 100 29.81 -30.04 -0.08
C LEU A 100 31.34 -30.10 -0.13
N ARG A 101 32.04 -29.09 0.38
CA ARG A 101 33.51 -29.06 0.41
C ARG A 101 34.10 -29.65 1.70
N SER A 102 33.35 -29.73 2.79
CA SER A 102 33.83 -30.27 4.07
C SER A 102 33.46 -31.73 4.34
N ASN A 103 32.43 -32.27 3.68
CA ASN A 103 31.88 -33.61 4.00
C ASN A 103 31.94 -34.57 2.81
N ALA A 104 33.07 -34.65 2.10
CA ALA A 104 33.41 -35.82 1.32
C ALA A 104 33.72 -37.00 2.26
N GLN A 105 32.71 -37.50 2.96
CA GLN A 105 32.72 -38.78 3.68
C GLN A 105 31.58 -39.64 3.12
N PRO A 106 31.80 -40.95 2.89
CA PRO A 106 30.82 -41.81 2.27
C PRO A 106 29.70 -42.20 3.24
N ALA A 107 28.49 -42.28 2.69
CA ALA A 107 27.34 -43.04 3.19
C ALA A 107 26.72 -42.62 4.54
N LEU A 108 26.01 -41.48 4.55
CA LEU A 108 24.85 -41.31 5.43
C LEU A 108 23.63 -40.99 4.55
N THR A 109 22.57 -41.78 4.69
CA THR A 109 21.38 -41.73 3.82
C THR A 109 20.72 -40.34 3.85
N TRP A 110 20.73 -39.69 2.69
CA TRP A 110 20.48 -38.27 2.46
C TRP A 110 19.11 -37.72 2.89
N ASP A 111 18.09 -38.56 3.09
CA ASP A 111 16.71 -38.11 3.28
C ASP A 111 16.35 -37.74 4.72
N SER A 112 16.96 -38.37 5.72
CA SER A 112 16.62 -38.13 7.14
C SER A 112 17.26 -36.86 7.71
N ALA A 113 18.49 -36.54 7.30
CA ALA A 113 19.21 -35.34 7.75
C ALA A 113 18.61 -34.04 7.19
N ARG A 114 17.93 -34.12 6.03
CA ARG A 114 17.38 -32.96 5.32
C ARG A 114 16.15 -32.36 5.99
N LYS A 115 15.32 -33.19 6.65
CA LYS A 115 14.09 -32.74 7.32
C LYS A 115 14.37 -32.06 8.66
N LEU A 116 15.19 -32.64 9.52
CA LEU A 116 15.43 -32.09 10.87
C LEU A 116 16.29 -30.82 10.89
N SER A 117 17.27 -30.67 9.98
CA SER A 117 18.12 -29.48 9.98
C SER A 117 17.46 -28.25 9.35
N PHE A 118 16.38 -28.42 8.57
CA PHE A 118 15.74 -27.31 7.89
C PHE A 118 14.76 -26.57 8.78
N GLU A 119 14.08 -27.26 9.70
CA GLU A 119 13.12 -26.65 10.63
C GLU A 119 13.84 -25.86 11.73
N LYS A 120 14.78 -26.47 12.44
CA LYS A 120 15.43 -25.82 13.61
C LYS A 120 16.31 -24.61 13.25
N TYR A 121 16.87 -24.57 12.03
CA TYR A 121 17.76 -23.49 11.56
C TYR A 121 17.04 -22.36 10.82
N ARG A 122 15.83 -22.63 10.28
CA ARG A 122 15.01 -21.58 9.66
C ARG A 122 14.54 -20.61 10.74
N ASP A 123 14.15 -21.13 11.89
CA ASP A 123 13.53 -20.31 12.92
C ASP A 123 14.58 -19.38 13.57
N GLN A 124 15.76 -19.88 13.96
CA GLN A 124 16.80 -19.01 14.57
C GLN A 124 17.28 -17.86 13.68
N HIS A 125 17.40 -18.05 12.36
CA HIS A 125 17.88 -16.98 11.47
C HIS A 125 16.79 -15.98 11.08
N VAL A 126 15.55 -16.44 10.90
CA VAL A 126 14.42 -15.53 10.70
C VAL A 126 14.26 -14.64 11.92
N TYR A 127 14.36 -15.22 13.12
CA TYR A 127 14.38 -14.45 14.36
C TYR A 127 15.56 -13.47 14.41
N LYS A 128 16.77 -13.86 14.03
CA LYS A 128 17.93 -12.95 14.02
C LYS A 128 17.80 -11.83 12.99
N ILE A 129 17.25 -12.09 11.81
CA ILE A 129 17.01 -11.05 10.78
C ILE A 129 15.89 -10.11 11.24
N ILE A 130 14.79 -10.64 11.76
CA ILE A 130 13.70 -9.82 12.31
C ILE A 130 14.22 -9.00 13.49
N SER A 131 14.96 -9.60 14.43
CA SER A 131 15.61 -8.92 15.56
C SER A 131 16.62 -7.87 15.10
N THR A 132 17.41 -8.13 14.05
CA THR A 132 18.38 -7.15 13.52
C THR A 132 17.69 -5.99 12.80
N ILE A 133 16.61 -6.27 12.06
CA ILE A 133 15.86 -5.25 11.31
C ILE A 133 14.97 -4.42 12.25
N THR A 134 14.33 -5.06 13.22
CA THR A 134 13.40 -4.40 14.16
C THR A 134 14.10 -3.88 15.41
N GLY A 135 15.25 -4.44 15.79
CA GLY A 135 15.94 -4.13 17.04
C GLY A 135 15.22 -4.66 18.29
N VAL A 136 14.18 -5.49 18.15
CA VAL A 136 13.31 -5.91 19.27
C VAL A 136 13.50 -7.39 19.59
N ASP A 137 13.92 -7.70 20.81
CA ASP A 137 13.88 -9.06 21.36
C ASP A 137 12.44 -9.42 21.75
N ALA A 138 11.89 -10.46 21.14
CA ALA A 138 10.51 -10.92 21.39
C ALA A 138 10.22 -11.23 22.88
N ILE A 139 11.26 -11.57 23.65
CA ILE A 139 11.18 -11.84 25.09
C ILE A 139 10.93 -10.56 25.91
N ARG A 140 11.37 -9.40 25.43
CA ARG A 140 11.09 -8.11 26.08
C ARG A 140 9.63 -7.69 25.90
N ILE A 141 8.98 -8.04 24.79
CA ILE A 141 7.57 -7.68 24.55
C ILE A 141 6.63 -8.37 25.56
N ALA A 142 6.90 -9.63 25.90
CA ALA A 142 6.05 -10.41 26.82
C ALA A 142 6.21 -9.99 28.29
N ALA A 143 7.43 -9.71 28.75
CA ALA A 143 7.71 -9.29 30.13
C ALA A 143 7.30 -7.84 30.43
N PHE A 144 7.06 -7.02 29.40
CA PHE A 144 6.77 -5.59 29.52
C PHE A 144 5.27 -5.28 29.59
N LEU A 145 4.41 -6.26 29.25
CA LEU A 145 2.94 -6.12 29.33
C LEU A 145 2.39 -5.99 30.76
N GLU A 146 3.20 -6.23 31.80
CA GLU A 146 2.72 -6.30 33.18
C GLU A 146 3.00 -5.06 34.06
N LEU A 147 3.70 -4.01 33.59
CA LEU A 147 4.31 -3.04 34.54
C LEU A 147 4.33 -1.56 34.16
N ILE A 148 3.47 -1.08 33.24
CA ILE A 148 3.52 0.33 32.78
C ILE A 148 2.20 1.04 33.02
N GLU A 149 2.29 2.25 33.58
CA GLU A 149 1.25 3.26 33.48
C GLU A 149 0.96 3.52 32.00
N MET A 150 -0.04 2.81 31.46
CA MET A 150 -0.40 2.91 30.06
C MET A 150 -0.92 4.32 29.78
N LEU A 151 -0.28 4.99 28.80
CA LEU A 151 -0.84 6.23 28.26
C LEU A 151 -2.20 5.91 27.64
N ARG A 152 -3.14 6.85 27.69
CA ARG A 152 -4.55 6.61 27.35
C ARG A 152 -4.72 5.99 25.96
N TYR A 153 -3.86 6.39 25.03
CA TYR A 153 -3.90 6.00 23.62
C TYR A 153 -2.82 4.97 23.22
N GLY A 154 -2.15 4.35 24.20
CA GLY A 154 -1.07 3.38 23.95
C GLY A 154 0.17 4.00 23.29
N LEU A 155 0.39 5.32 23.44
CA LEU A 155 1.50 6.05 22.81
C LEU A 155 2.88 5.66 23.36
N ASP A 156 2.91 4.99 24.51
CA ASP A 156 4.10 4.38 25.11
C ASP A 156 4.71 3.34 24.16
N TRP A 157 3.88 2.53 23.49
CA TRP A 157 4.34 1.57 22.49
C TRP A 157 5.01 2.25 21.29
N ASP A 158 4.44 3.37 20.85
CA ASP A 158 5.02 4.14 19.75
C ASP A 158 6.32 4.82 20.14
N ARG A 159 6.36 5.43 21.33
CA ARG A 159 7.54 6.07 21.91
C ARG A 159 8.69 5.10 22.02
N ASP A 160 8.43 3.92 22.58
CA ASP A 160 9.47 2.98 22.98
C ASP A 160 9.87 2.03 21.85
N TYR A 161 8.97 1.77 20.88
CA TYR A 161 9.19 0.78 19.82
C TYR A 161 8.85 1.28 18.42
N PHE A 162 7.58 1.58 18.14
CA PHE A 162 7.10 1.62 16.76
C PHE A 162 7.64 2.79 15.94
N VAL A 163 7.75 3.98 16.51
CA VAL A 163 8.23 5.16 15.75
C VAL A 163 9.65 4.94 15.27
N GLU A 164 10.51 4.41 16.14
CA GLU A 164 11.91 4.16 15.79
C GLU A 164 12.03 3.06 14.72
N ILE A 165 11.25 1.98 14.84
CA ILE A 165 11.20 0.91 13.82
C ILE A 165 10.76 1.48 12.48
N VAL A 166 9.62 2.19 12.45
CA VAL A 166 9.07 2.75 11.22
C VAL A 166 10.04 3.76 10.62
N PHE A 167 10.67 4.61 11.43
CA PHE A 167 11.59 5.61 10.92
C PHE A 167 12.90 5.01 10.39
N ARG A 168 13.40 3.92 10.99
CA ARG A 168 14.51 3.16 10.41
C ARG A 168 14.12 2.50 9.10
N LEU A 169 12.95 1.85 9.05
CA LEU A 169 12.42 1.28 7.81
C LEU A 169 12.26 2.36 6.74
N ASN A 170 11.70 3.51 7.07
CA ASN A 170 11.52 4.64 6.15
C ASN A 170 12.85 5.27 5.73
N SER A 171 13.96 5.04 6.42
CA SER A 171 15.28 5.46 5.94
C SER A 171 15.92 4.44 4.98
N VAL A 172 15.60 3.15 5.12
CA VAL A 172 16.25 2.06 4.38
C VAL A 172 15.41 1.61 3.17
N LEU A 173 14.11 1.40 3.37
CA LEU A 173 13.20 0.88 2.34
C LEU A 173 13.16 1.75 1.08
N PRO A 174 13.10 3.09 1.12
CA PRO A 174 13.07 3.89 -0.11
C PRO A 174 14.34 3.76 -0.91
N ILE A 175 15.50 3.60 -0.25
CA ILE A 175 16.78 3.38 -0.91
C ILE A 175 16.76 2.00 -1.59
N ILE A 176 16.35 0.95 -0.87
CA ILE A 176 16.20 -0.38 -1.45
C ILE A 176 15.23 -0.36 -2.63
N SER A 177 14.05 0.24 -2.47
CA SER A 177 13.03 0.37 -3.51
C SER A 177 13.57 1.12 -4.73
N SER A 178 14.27 2.24 -4.52
CA SER A 178 14.86 3.08 -5.58
C SER A 178 15.99 2.42 -6.34
N LEU A 179 16.80 1.59 -5.67
CA LEU A 179 17.93 0.91 -6.31
C LEU A 179 17.54 -0.45 -6.90
N THR A 180 16.46 -1.08 -6.43
CA THR A 180 16.10 -2.45 -6.82
C THR A 180 14.71 -2.55 -7.44
N ILE A 181 13.65 -2.22 -6.69
CA ILE A 181 12.25 -2.47 -7.08
C ILE A 181 11.85 -1.55 -8.26
N TYR A 182 12.09 -0.26 -8.15
CA TYR A 182 11.75 0.71 -9.19
C TYR A 182 12.50 0.45 -10.49
N PRO A 183 13.85 0.32 -10.52
CA PRO A 183 14.58 0.01 -11.74
C PRO A 183 14.17 -1.31 -12.37
N ALA A 184 13.89 -2.34 -11.56
CA ALA A 184 13.37 -3.61 -12.07
C ALA A 184 12.02 -3.42 -12.76
N ASN A 185 11.07 -2.73 -12.12
CA ASN A 185 9.77 -2.43 -12.71
C ASN A 185 9.91 -1.57 -13.98
N PHE A 186 10.77 -0.55 -13.98
CA PHE A 186 11.06 0.26 -15.18
C PHE A 186 11.60 -0.59 -16.32
N TYR A 187 12.59 -1.44 -16.06
CA TYR A 187 13.16 -2.34 -17.05
C TYR A 187 12.10 -3.27 -17.64
N LEU A 188 11.25 -3.85 -16.79
CA LEU A 188 10.15 -4.70 -17.23
C LEU A 188 9.13 -3.96 -18.10
N LEU A 189 8.80 -2.72 -17.73
CA LEU A 189 7.83 -1.90 -18.46
C LEU A 189 8.39 -1.43 -19.80
N VAL A 190 9.64 -0.97 -19.85
CA VAL A 190 10.29 -0.42 -21.06
C VAL A 190 10.70 -1.53 -22.03
N GLY A 191 11.35 -2.58 -21.52
CA GLY A 191 11.91 -3.66 -22.36
C GLY A 191 10.93 -4.79 -22.70
N GLY A 192 9.80 -4.89 -22.01
CA GLY A 192 8.83 -5.98 -22.23
C GLY A 192 8.04 -5.82 -23.54
N PRO A 193 8.15 -6.75 -24.53
CA PRO A 193 7.49 -6.60 -25.84
C PRO A 193 5.98 -6.81 -25.80
N ALA A 194 5.45 -7.40 -24.73
CA ALA A 194 4.07 -7.91 -24.67
C ALA A 194 2.99 -6.89 -24.31
N MET A 195 3.35 -5.64 -23.95
CA MET A 195 2.39 -4.66 -23.43
C MET A 195 2.08 -3.55 -24.44
N ASN A 196 0.79 -3.20 -24.56
CA ASN A 196 0.33 -2.07 -25.35
C ASN A 196 1.05 -0.77 -24.93
N GLY A 197 1.54 0.02 -25.89
CA GLY A 197 2.32 1.23 -25.61
C GLY A 197 1.59 2.30 -24.80
N GLN A 198 0.28 2.45 -24.94
CA GLN A 198 -0.50 3.39 -24.14
C GLN A 198 -0.63 2.94 -22.68
N LEU A 199 -0.88 1.64 -22.48
CA LEU A 199 -0.93 1.04 -21.16
C LEU A 199 0.43 1.11 -20.48
N ARG A 200 1.50 0.87 -21.23
CA ARG A 200 2.89 1.03 -20.77
C ARG A 200 3.15 2.43 -20.24
N LYS A 201 2.78 3.47 -20.98
CA LYS A 201 2.92 4.87 -20.53
C LYS A 201 2.15 5.13 -19.24
N ALA A 202 0.92 4.64 -19.12
CA ALA A 202 0.13 4.80 -17.91
C ALA A 202 0.78 4.12 -16.69
N TYR A 203 1.32 2.91 -16.86
CA TYR A 203 2.08 2.23 -15.80
C TYR A 203 3.36 2.96 -15.43
N LEU A 204 4.09 3.51 -16.40
CA LEU A 204 5.29 4.30 -16.13
C LEU A 204 4.96 5.56 -15.32
N VAL A 205 3.89 6.29 -15.68
CA VAL A 205 3.43 7.45 -14.92
C VAL A 205 3.03 7.05 -13.51
N ASN A 206 2.30 5.94 -13.34
CA ASN A 206 1.95 5.42 -12.02
C ASN A 206 3.18 5.04 -11.19
N LEU A 207 4.18 4.39 -11.81
CA LEU A 207 5.41 3.99 -11.14
C LEU A 207 6.23 5.20 -10.68
N VAL A 208 6.35 6.24 -11.52
CA VAL A 208 6.99 7.51 -11.16
C VAL A 208 6.26 8.18 -10.00
N ALA A 209 4.93 8.24 -10.07
CA ALA A 209 4.11 8.83 -9.01
C ALA A 209 4.34 8.12 -7.67
N HIS A 210 4.38 6.78 -7.65
CA HIS A 210 4.70 6.02 -6.44
C HIS A 210 6.11 6.30 -5.95
N ALA A 211 7.12 6.30 -6.82
CA ALA A 211 8.49 6.58 -6.41
C ALA A 211 8.62 7.97 -5.75
N ILE A 212 8.04 9.00 -6.36
CA ILE A 212 8.04 10.35 -5.78
C ILE A 212 7.26 10.38 -4.46
N CYS A 213 6.11 9.70 -4.39
CA CYS A 213 5.33 9.62 -3.17
C CYS A 213 6.11 8.94 -2.03
N ASP A 214 6.78 7.82 -2.29
CA ASP A 214 7.63 7.17 -1.28
C ASP A 214 8.66 8.17 -0.75
N PHE A 215 9.42 8.84 -1.63
CA PHE A 215 10.39 9.86 -1.20
C PHE A 215 9.75 10.99 -0.38
N ILE A 216 8.54 11.43 -0.74
CA ILE A 216 7.78 12.42 0.04
C ILE A 216 7.54 11.90 1.46
N PHE A 217 6.98 10.70 1.58
CA PHE A 217 6.54 10.13 2.86
C PHE A 217 7.68 9.73 3.76
N THR A 218 8.81 9.28 3.20
CA THR A 218 9.87 8.63 3.97
C THR A 218 11.09 9.53 4.19
N THR A 219 11.36 10.46 3.27
CA THR A 219 12.59 11.28 3.27
C THR A 219 12.28 12.76 3.42
N ILE A 220 11.39 13.29 2.60
CA ILE A 220 11.12 14.74 2.56
C ILE A 220 10.31 15.18 3.77
N VAL A 221 9.19 14.50 4.06
CA VAL A 221 8.33 14.78 5.22
C VAL A 221 8.62 13.81 6.37
N ARG A 222 8.87 12.53 6.07
CA ARG A 222 9.06 11.46 7.07
C ARG A 222 7.95 11.47 8.12
N ALA A 223 6.71 11.28 7.64
CA ALA A 223 5.50 11.42 8.44
C ALA A 223 5.18 10.11 9.20
N TYR A 224 4.65 10.24 10.42
CA TYR A 224 4.06 9.17 11.22
C TYR A 224 2.71 9.66 11.78
N GLY A 225 1.63 8.96 11.47
CA GLY A 225 0.31 9.27 12.01
C GLY A 225 0.14 8.67 13.40
N PHE A 226 -0.40 9.44 14.34
CA PHE A 226 -0.73 9.05 15.71
C PHE A 226 -2.25 9.08 15.97
N PRO A 227 -3.06 8.32 15.21
CA PRO A 227 -4.46 8.16 15.60
C PRO A 227 -4.57 7.47 16.98
N PRO A 228 -5.63 7.68 17.77
CA PRO A 228 -6.76 8.54 17.49
C PRO A 228 -6.54 9.99 17.96
N TYR A 229 -5.32 10.37 18.39
CA TYR A 229 -4.99 11.69 18.94
C TYR A 229 -5.10 12.83 17.89
N GLY A 230 -5.62 12.57 16.70
CA GLY A 230 -5.71 13.58 15.65
C GLY A 230 -4.35 14.22 15.32
N LEU A 231 -3.29 13.41 15.29
CA LEU A 231 -1.91 13.90 15.31
C LEU A 231 -1.09 13.31 14.15
N PHE A 232 -0.29 14.15 13.49
CA PHE A 232 0.81 13.74 12.63
C PHE A 232 2.14 14.24 13.19
N TYR A 233 3.16 13.39 13.15
CA TYR A 233 4.53 13.75 13.50
C TYR A 233 5.42 13.65 12.27
N ALA A 234 6.36 14.59 12.10
CA ALA A 234 7.23 14.63 10.93
C ALA A 234 8.68 15.02 11.29
N GLU A 235 9.67 14.28 10.74
CA GLU A 235 11.11 14.49 10.98
C GLU A 235 11.96 14.69 9.71
N GLY A 236 11.29 14.79 8.56
CA GLY A 236 11.95 14.79 7.27
C GLY A 236 12.76 16.06 6.99
N TRP A 237 13.37 16.07 5.81
CA TRP A 237 14.19 17.19 5.35
C TRP A 237 13.47 18.55 5.44
N LEU A 238 12.19 18.64 5.07
CA LEU A 238 11.45 19.91 5.13
C LEU A 238 11.38 20.47 6.56
N ARG A 239 11.21 19.60 7.56
CA ARG A 239 11.17 20.06 8.94
C ARG A 239 12.52 20.59 9.39
N ARG A 240 13.60 19.89 9.04
CA ARG A 240 14.98 20.32 9.38
C ARG A 240 15.37 21.62 8.69
N ALA A 241 14.83 21.87 7.50
CA ALA A 241 15.01 23.11 6.76
C ALA A 241 14.13 24.27 7.27
N GLY A 242 13.34 24.08 8.33
CA GLY A 242 12.55 25.15 8.95
C GLY A 242 11.24 25.50 8.23
N PHE A 243 10.78 24.66 7.29
CA PHE A 243 9.49 24.91 6.62
C PHE A 243 8.31 24.78 7.60
N SER A 244 7.26 25.56 7.32
CA SER A 244 6.04 25.58 8.14
C SER A 244 5.28 24.25 8.06
N LYS A 245 4.46 23.98 9.09
CA LYS A 245 3.60 22.77 9.14
C LYS A 245 2.63 22.70 7.96
N ALA A 246 2.08 23.83 7.53
CA ALA A 246 1.22 23.92 6.34
C ALA A 246 1.92 23.46 5.06
N VAL A 247 3.20 23.82 4.87
CA VAL A 247 4.01 23.35 3.73
C VAL A 247 4.24 21.84 3.83
N ASN A 248 4.57 21.31 5.02
CA ASN A 248 4.71 19.87 5.22
C ASN A 248 3.42 19.11 4.85
N MET A 249 2.26 19.60 5.30
CA MET A 249 0.96 19.02 4.97
C MET A 249 0.63 19.11 3.48
N GLY A 250 0.93 20.24 2.83
CA GLY A 250 0.73 20.39 1.39
C GLY A 250 1.59 19.42 0.58
N VAL A 251 2.87 19.27 0.94
CA VAL A 251 3.76 18.31 0.28
C VAL A 251 3.29 16.87 0.51
N LEU A 252 2.92 16.50 1.74
CA LEU A 252 2.37 15.19 2.06
C LEU A 252 1.10 14.87 1.25
N ALA A 253 0.14 15.79 1.24
CA ALA A 253 -1.12 15.64 0.51
C ALA A 253 -0.92 15.59 -1.01
N SER A 254 0.06 16.31 -1.55
CA SER A 254 0.40 16.27 -2.98
C SER A 254 0.91 14.89 -3.42
N GLY A 255 1.66 14.20 -2.56
CA GLY A 255 2.08 12.81 -2.78
C GLY A 255 0.88 11.88 -2.99
N PHE A 256 -0.10 11.92 -2.09
CA PHE A 256 -1.34 11.13 -2.22
C PHE A 256 -2.13 11.49 -3.47
N VAL A 257 -2.32 12.77 -3.76
CA VAL A 257 -3.04 13.26 -4.94
C VAL A 257 -2.41 12.73 -6.23
N MET A 258 -1.09 12.78 -6.33
CA MET A 258 -0.35 12.32 -7.50
C MET A 258 -0.52 10.82 -7.72
N VAL A 259 -0.39 9.99 -6.67
CA VAL A 259 -0.59 8.53 -6.75
C VAL A 259 -2.03 8.19 -7.13
N ILE A 260 -3.02 8.81 -6.48
CA ILE A 260 -4.43 8.59 -6.78
C ILE A 260 -4.72 8.93 -8.25
N THR A 261 -4.26 10.10 -8.72
CA THR A 261 -4.48 10.55 -10.09
C THR A 261 -3.85 9.59 -11.11
N ALA A 262 -2.59 9.21 -10.89
CA ALA A 262 -1.88 8.30 -11.79
C ALA A 262 -2.53 6.91 -11.81
N PHE A 263 -2.96 6.41 -10.65
CA PHE A 263 -3.67 5.14 -10.53
C PHE A 263 -5.00 5.18 -11.28
N TYR A 264 -5.80 6.24 -11.13
CA TYR A 264 -7.06 6.37 -11.88
C TYR A 264 -6.85 6.42 -13.40
N ILE A 265 -5.80 7.11 -13.88
CA ILE A 265 -5.44 7.10 -15.31
C ILE A 265 -5.13 5.69 -15.78
N LEU A 266 -4.30 4.95 -15.02
CA LEU A 266 -3.97 3.57 -15.31
C LEU A 266 -5.23 2.68 -15.35
N MET A 267 -6.06 2.77 -14.32
CA MET A 267 -7.30 1.99 -14.18
C MET A 267 -8.27 2.27 -15.32
N MET A 268 -8.46 3.53 -15.69
CA MET A 268 -9.30 3.92 -16.84
C MET A 268 -8.76 3.34 -18.14
N ARG A 269 -7.44 3.38 -18.36
CA ARG A 269 -6.81 2.77 -19.56
C ARG A 269 -6.99 1.26 -19.61
N MET A 270 -6.79 0.57 -18.49
CA MET A 270 -7.01 -0.87 -18.41
C MET A 270 -8.47 -1.23 -18.66
N HIS A 271 -9.40 -0.47 -18.08
CA HIS A 271 -10.83 -0.67 -18.29
C HIS A 271 -11.19 -0.52 -19.78
N GLN A 272 -10.80 0.59 -20.43
CA GLN A 272 -11.09 0.84 -21.85
C GLN A 272 -10.47 -0.22 -22.77
N LEU A 273 -9.28 -0.74 -22.46
CA LEU A 273 -8.68 -1.86 -23.19
C LEU A 273 -9.44 -3.17 -23.00
N THR A 274 -9.93 -3.44 -21.79
CA THR A 274 -10.69 -4.66 -21.49
C THR A 274 -12.01 -4.69 -22.26
N ILE A 275 -12.66 -3.54 -22.43
CA ILE A 275 -13.94 -3.43 -23.14
C ILE A 275 -13.79 -3.03 -24.62
N ALA A 276 -12.58 -2.87 -25.14
CA ALA A 276 -12.32 -2.32 -26.48
C ALA A 276 -13.05 -3.09 -27.61
N ASP A 277 -13.18 -4.41 -27.48
CA ASP A 277 -13.86 -5.26 -28.47
C ASP A 277 -15.32 -5.55 -28.14
N SER A 278 -15.82 -5.09 -26.99
CA SER A 278 -17.20 -5.36 -26.58
C SER A 278 -18.18 -4.36 -27.19
N THR A 279 -19.46 -4.71 -27.30
CA THR A 279 -20.54 -3.75 -27.60
C THR A 279 -20.97 -2.94 -26.37
N SER A 280 -20.15 -2.96 -25.31
CA SER A 280 -20.46 -2.32 -24.04
C SER A 280 -20.69 -0.82 -24.21
N ARG A 281 -21.79 -0.34 -23.63
CA ARG A 281 -22.13 1.10 -23.54
C ARG A 281 -21.14 1.90 -22.70
N TRP A 282 -20.23 1.23 -22.00
CA TRP A 282 -19.20 1.82 -21.14
C TRP A 282 -17.92 2.25 -21.85
N LYS A 283 -17.86 2.08 -23.17
CA LYS A 283 -16.79 2.66 -23.97
C LYS A 283 -16.89 4.17 -23.87
N LEU A 284 -15.86 4.78 -23.29
CA LEU A 284 -15.81 6.23 -23.12
C LEU A 284 -15.05 6.84 -24.28
N SER A 285 -15.62 7.89 -24.87
CA SER A 285 -14.89 8.70 -25.85
C SER A 285 -13.65 9.33 -25.21
N ARG A 286 -12.65 9.69 -26.03
CA ARG A 286 -11.43 10.36 -25.51
C ARG A 286 -11.74 11.68 -24.81
N ALA A 287 -12.72 12.43 -25.31
CA ALA A 287 -13.19 13.67 -24.69
C ALA A 287 -13.82 13.40 -23.32
N ALA A 288 -14.67 12.37 -23.20
CA ALA A 288 -15.25 11.97 -21.91
C ALA A 288 -14.17 11.53 -20.92
N GLN A 289 -13.18 10.74 -21.35
CA GLN A 289 -12.03 10.35 -20.51
C GLN A 289 -11.25 11.58 -20.03
N LEU A 290 -10.96 12.54 -20.92
CA LEU A 290 -10.26 13.78 -20.57
C LEU A 290 -11.07 14.61 -19.57
N ALA A 291 -12.37 14.76 -19.79
CA ALA A 291 -13.26 15.47 -18.85
C ALA A 291 -13.25 14.82 -17.46
N ILE A 292 -13.27 13.48 -17.39
CA ILE A 292 -13.15 12.74 -16.12
C ILE A 292 -11.80 13.02 -15.47
N TYR A 293 -10.69 13.02 -16.22
CA TYR A 293 -9.37 13.32 -15.66
C TYR A 293 -9.26 14.75 -15.14
N LEU A 294 -9.78 15.73 -15.87
CA LEU A 294 -9.79 17.13 -15.43
C LEU A 294 -10.65 17.33 -14.18
N CYS A 295 -11.83 16.69 -14.13
CA CYS A 295 -12.71 16.72 -12.96
C CYS A 295 -12.03 16.08 -11.75
N LEU A 296 -11.40 14.91 -11.93
CA LEU A 296 -10.65 14.23 -10.86
C LEU A 296 -9.48 15.09 -10.38
N ALA A 297 -8.71 15.68 -11.29
CA ALA A 297 -7.60 16.57 -10.95
C ALA A 297 -8.08 17.79 -10.15
N GLY A 298 -9.18 18.42 -10.56
CA GLY A 298 -9.81 19.52 -9.83
C GLY A 298 -10.26 19.12 -8.42
N ILE A 299 -10.92 17.96 -8.29
CA ILE A 299 -11.30 17.38 -6.98
C ILE A 299 -10.05 17.16 -6.11
N CYS A 300 -9.02 16.55 -6.65
CA CYS A 300 -7.77 16.32 -5.93
C CYS A 300 -7.07 17.62 -5.51
N ALA A 301 -7.10 18.66 -6.35
CA ALA A 301 -6.56 19.98 -6.01
C ALA A 301 -7.35 20.66 -4.87
N ILE A 302 -8.68 20.56 -4.88
CA ILE A 302 -9.52 21.04 -3.78
C ILE A 302 -9.20 20.29 -2.49
N ASN A 303 -9.02 18.97 -2.57
CA ASN A 303 -8.64 18.17 -1.41
C ASN A 303 -7.28 18.59 -0.86
N LEU A 304 -6.29 18.80 -1.74
CA LEU A 304 -4.97 19.32 -1.35
C LEU A 304 -5.09 20.63 -0.56
N ALA A 305 -5.84 21.60 -1.09
CA ALA A 305 -6.11 22.85 -0.37
C ALA A 305 -6.81 22.60 0.97
N GLY A 306 -7.78 21.69 1.02
CA GLY A 306 -8.44 21.27 2.25
C GLY A 306 -7.48 20.69 3.29
N PHE A 307 -6.54 19.83 2.90
CA PHE A 307 -5.52 19.29 3.80
C PHE A 307 -4.60 20.39 4.37
N VAL A 308 -4.29 21.42 3.59
CA VAL A 308 -3.47 22.55 4.04
C VAL A 308 -4.25 23.47 4.98
N ILE A 309 -5.49 23.82 4.62
CA ILE A 309 -6.34 24.75 5.38
C ILE A 309 -6.85 24.11 6.68
N PHE A 310 -7.32 22.86 6.62
CA PHE A 310 -7.87 22.16 7.79
C PHE A 310 -6.82 21.33 8.54
N GLY A 311 -5.59 21.27 8.02
CA GLY A 311 -4.42 20.67 8.67
C GLY A 311 -3.62 21.65 9.53
N THR A 312 -4.22 22.75 9.96
CA THR A 312 -3.61 23.67 10.93
C THR A 312 -3.70 23.09 12.34
N ASP A 313 -2.80 23.55 13.22
CA ASP A 313 -2.85 23.14 14.62
C ASP A 313 -4.13 23.64 15.33
N VAL A 314 -4.47 22.97 16.43
CA VAL A 314 -5.48 23.42 17.40
C VAL A 314 -5.04 24.68 18.14
N GLU A 315 -6.01 25.43 18.66
CA GLU A 315 -5.77 26.73 19.31
C GLU A 315 -4.96 26.60 20.61
N ASN A 316 -5.16 25.53 21.37
CA ASN A 316 -4.41 25.20 22.60
C ASN A 316 -3.19 24.30 22.35
N TYR A 317 -2.56 24.41 21.17
CA TYR A 317 -1.43 23.57 20.79
C TYR A 317 -0.29 23.57 21.82
N GLU A 318 0.12 24.74 22.31
CA GLU A 318 1.27 24.89 23.22
C GLU A 318 1.03 24.18 24.57
N GLU A 319 -0.20 24.20 25.08
CA GLU A 319 -0.59 23.48 26.30
C GLU A 319 -0.57 21.97 26.05
N LEU A 320 -1.18 21.52 24.95
CA LEU A 320 -1.30 20.09 24.65
C LEU A 320 0.05 19.43 24.38
N VAL A 321 1.02 20.14 23.79
CA VAL A 321 2.36 19.60 23.53
C VAL A 321 3.17 19.40 24.81
N GLN A 322 2.82 20.12 25.89
CA GLN A 322 3.46 19.98 27.20
C GLN A 322 2.94 18.76 27.98
N ASN A 323 1.78 18.21 27.59
CA ASN A 323 1.24 17.01 28.22
C ASN A 323 2.24 15.84 28.13
N PRO A 324 2.39 15.01 29.18
CA PRO A 324 3.30 13.86 29.15
C PRO A 324 3.10 12.92 27.95
N GLU A 325 1.86 12.83 27.46
CA GLU A 325 1.50 12.04 26.27
C GLU A 325 2.20 12.51 25.00
N LEU A 326 2.47 13.81 24.87
CA LEU A 326 3.07 14.44 23.67
C LEU A 326 4.46 15.04 23.90
N ALA A 327 4.82 15.33 25.14
CA ALA A 327 6.08 16.01 25.47
C ALA A 327 7.32 15.25 24.97
N TRP A 328 7.24 13.92 24.90
CA TRP A 328 8.33 13.12 24.33
C TRP A 328 8.51 13.33 22.81
N LEU A 329 7.44 13.60 22.05
CA LEU A 329 7.52 13.94 20.62
C LEU A 329 8.16 15.32 20.43
N ALA A 330 7.79 16.29 21.25
CA ALA A 330 8.39 17.62 21.23
C ALA A 330 9.90 17.54 21.53
N ARG A 331 10.30 16.78 22.56
CA ARG A 331 11.72 16.54 22.90
C ARG A 331 12.52 15.85 21.80
N ARG A 332 11.86 15.05 20.96
CA ARG A 332 12.51 14.35 19.84
C ARG A 332 12.88 15.29 18.68
N GLY A 333 12.30 16.49 18.61
CA GLY A 333 12.71 17.56 17.69
C GLY A 333 12.01 17.59 16.32
N GLY A 334 11.00 16.73 16.10
CA GLY A 334 10.16 16.79 14.90
C GLY A 334 9.07 17.87 14.95
N ALA A 335 8.27 17.95 13.89
CA ALA A 335 7.03 18.73 13.87
C ALA A 335 5.87 17.88 14.38
N VAL A 336 5.22 18.36 15.42
CA VAL A 336 3.94 17.83 15.93
C VAL A 336 2.83 18.65 15.27
N MET A 337 2.00 18.02 14.43
CA MET A 337 0.87 18.65 13.73
C MET A 337 -0.41 18.11 14.36
N LEU A 338 -1.05 18.92 15.20
CA LEU A 338 -2.15 18.48 16.06
C LEU A 338 -3.48 19.06 15.58
N PHE A 339 -4.34 18.24 15.00
CA PHE A 339 -5.58 18.72 14.36
C PHE A 339 -6.80 18.72 15.29
N GLY A 340 -6.72 18.04 16.43
CA GLY A 340 -7.83 17.91 17.37
C GLY A 340 -7.34 17.78 18.81
N GLU A 341 -8.20 18.16 19.74
CA GLU A 341 -7.98 17.90 21.16
C GLU A 341 -8.51 16.50 21.52
N PRO A 342 -7.89 15.80 22.48
CA PRO A 342 -8.43 14.55 23.03
C PRO A 342 -9.91 14.66 23.40
N GLY A 343 -10.73 13.72 22.93
CA GLY A 343 -12.18 13.68 23.17
C GLY A 343 -13.01 14.71 22.40
N LYS A 344 -12.40 15.61 21.62
CA LYS A 344 -13.13 16.58 20.78
C LYS A 344 -13.00 16.23 19.30
N ALA A 345 -14.03 16.57 18.52
CA ALA A 345 -13.97 16.40 17.08
C ALA A 345 -12.94 17.36 16.46
N SER A 346 -12.02 16.84 15.66
CA SER A 346 -11.00 17.64 14.98
C SER A 346 -11.63 18.54 13.90
N ARG A 347 -11.08 19.75 13.69
CA ARG A 347 -11.42 20.61 12.52
C ARG A 347 -11.17 19.88 11.20
N PHE A 348 -10.22 18.96 11.19
CA PHE A 348 -9.91 18.09 10.08
C PHE A 348 -11.10 17.22 9.63
N ARG A 349 -12.06 16.95 10.52
CA ARG A 349 -13.34 16.30 10.17
C ARG A 349 -14.07 17.05 9.07
N ILE A 350 -14.01 18.38 9.02
CA ILE A 350 -14.63 19.17 7.94
C ILE A 350 -13.95 18.85 6.62
N GLY A 351 -12.61 18.78 6.59
CA GLY A 351 -11.84 18.36 5.42
C GLY A 351 -12.25 16.96 4.94
N ILE A 352 -12.41 16.00 5.86
CA ILE A 352 -12.91 14.65 5.53
C ILE A 352 -14.37 14.69 5.06
N MET A 353 -15.22 15.50 5.66
CA MET A 353 -16.60 15.66 5.20
C MET A 353 -16.65 16.24 3.79
N VAL A 354 -15.80 17.20 3.43
CA VAL A 354 -15.69 17.70 2.06
C VAL A 354 -15.28 16.57 1.11
N LEU A 355 -14.27 15.77 1.47
CA LEU A 355 -13.87 14.56 0.75
C LEU A 355 -15.02 13.56 0.56
N CYS A 356 -15.81 13.33 1.61
CA CYS A 356 -16.95 12.41 1.62
C CYS A 356 -18.19 12.95 0.92
N CYS A 357 -18.46 14.25 0.99
CA CYS A 357 -19.62 14.89 0.36
C CYS A 357 -19.53 14.87 -1.16
N MET A 358 -18.30 14.81 -1.71
CA MET A 358 -18.10 14.49 -3.13
C MET A 358 -18.66 13.11 -3.52
N LYS A 359 -18.94 12.20 -2.56
CA LYS A 359 -19.61 10.91 -2.78
C LYS A 359 -21.15 10.96 -2.76
N VAL A 360 -21.79 12.07 -2.40
CA VAL A 360 -23.26 12.06 -2.17
C VAL A 360 -24.08 12.12 -3.47
N LYS A 361 -23.51 12.61 -4.58
CA LYS A 361 -24.17 12.54 -5.91
C LYS A 361 -23.88 11.26 -6.71
N THR A 362 -23.06 10.34 -6.18
CA THR A 362 -22.67 9.09 -6.87
C THR A 362 -23.58 7.90 -6.59
N LYS A 363 -24.70 8.02 -5.85
CA LYS A 363 -25.62 6.89 -5.57
C LYS A 363 -26.10 6.18 -6.87
N LYS A 364 -26.32 6.96 -7.93
CA LYS A 364 -26.67 6.45 -9.28
C LYS A 364 -25.50 5.72 -9.94
N ILE A 365 -24.28 6.24 -9.80
CA ILE A 365 -23.04 5.61 -10.29
C ILE A 365 -22.71 4.34 -9.49
N ARG A 366 -22.94 4.31 -8.18
CA ARG A 366 -22.72 3.15 -7.31
C ARG A 366 -23.64 1.99 -7.68
N ASN A 367 -24.94 2.24 -7.80
CA ASN A 367 -25.91 1.22 -8.20
C ASN A 367 -25.58 0.68 -9.60
N TYR A 368 -25.04 1.53 -10.48
CA TYR A 368 -24.59 1.14 -11.82
C TYR A 368 -23.28 0.30 -11.77
N ILE A 369 -22.28 0.66 -10.96
CA ILE A 369 -21.06 -0.15 -10.80
C ILE A 369 -21.39 -1.53 -10.22
N LEU A 370 -22.27 -1.59 -9.22
CA LEU A 370 -22.67 -2.84 -8.57
C LEU A 370 -23.44 -3.77 -9.53
N SER A 371 -24.33 -3.24 -10.37
CA SER A 371 -25.00 -4.05 -11.40
C SER A 371 -23.99 -4.64 -12.39
N HIS A 372 -22.93 -3.90 -12.71
CA HIS A 372 -21.93 -4.35 -13.67
C HIS A 372 -20.95 -5.40 -13.12
N ILE A 373 -20.60 -5.30 -11.83
CA ILE A 373 -19.83 -6.37 -11.16
C ILE A 373 -20.68 -7.64 -11.13
N TYR A 374 -21.99 -7.52 -10.87
CA TYR A 374 -22.90 -8.66 -10.92
C TYR A 374 -22.95 -9.30 -12.31
N ASP A 375 -23.04 -8.51 -13.38
CA ASP A 375 -23.03 -9.01 -14.77
C ASP A 375 -21.69 -9.65 -15.19
N LEU A 376 -20.55 -9.16 -14.66
CA LEU A 376 -19.23 -9.70 -14.95
C LEU A 376 -18.89 -10.97 -14.15
N VAL A 377 -19.38 -11.05 -12.91
CA VAL A 377 -19.11 -12.15 -11.97
C VAL A 377 -20.12 -13.28 -12.12
N SER A 378 -21.33 -12.97 -12.60
CA SER A 378 -22.34 -13.94 -12.97
C SER A 378 -22.27 -14.10 -14.50
N PRO A 379 -21.31 -14.88 -15.05
CA PRO A 379 -21.44 -15.32 -16.41
C PRO A 379 -22.76 -16.07 -16.44
N SER A 380 -23.75 -15.52 -17.12
CA SER A 380 -24.89 -16.29 -17.57
C SER A 380 -24.28 -17.55 -18.16
N ALA A 381 -24.47 -18.68 -17.47
CA ALA A 381 -23.95 -19.96 -17.90
C ALA A 381 -24.32 -20.04 -19.38
N PRO A 382 -23.35 -20.25 -20.29
CA PRO A 382 -23.66 -20.27 -21.71
C PRO A 382 -24.83 -21.23 -21.85
N VAL A 383 -25.99 -20.69 -22.24
CA VAL A 383 -27.13 -21.49 -22.57
C VAL A 383 -26.63 -22.29 -23.75
N PHE A 384 -26.18 -23.50 -23.46
CA PHE A 384 -25.84 -24.49 -24.45
C PHE A 384 -27.17 -24.75 -25.13
N HIS A 385 -27.48 -23.96 -26.16
CA HIS A 385 -28.35 -24.40 -27.21
C HIS A 385 -27.67 -25.64 -27.75
N GLY A 386 -28.07 -26.80 -27.22
CA GLY A 386 -27.75 -28.07 -27.81
C GLY A 386 -28.32 -28.02 -29.21
N SER A 387 -27.47 -27.62 -30.17
CA SER A 387 -27.67 -27.98 -31.55
C SER A 387 -27.72 -29.50 -31.53
N ARG A 388 -28.96 -30.02 -31.52
CA ARG A 388 -29.26 -31.41 -31.82
C ARG A 388 -28.54 -31.68 -33.13
N ALA A 389 -27.42 -32.39 -33.05
CA ALA A 389 -26.84 -33.00 -34.22
C ALA A 389 -27.88 -34.01 -34.71
N THR A 390 -28.67 -33.61 -35.71
CA THR A 390 -29.43 -34.55 -36.53
C THR A 390 -28.41 -35.46 -37.18
N LEU A 391 -28.32 -36.69 -36.67
CA LEU A 391 -27.62 -37.78 -37.32
C LEU A 391 -28.15 -37.92 -38.75
N PRO A 392 -27.29 -38.07 -39.77
CA PRO A 392 -27.74 -38.41 -41.10
C PRO A 392 -28.38 -39.80 -41.04
N THR A 393 -29.67 -39.88 -41.37
CA THR A 393 -30.35 -41.12 -41.72
C THR A 393 -29.65 -41.71 -42.94
N GLN A 394 -29.09 -42.90 -42.79
CA GLN A 394 -28.68 -43.74 -43.92
C GLN A 394 -29.95 -44.30 -44.56
N GLU A 395 -30.15 -43.99 -45.85
CA GLU A 395 -30.95 -44.79 -46.77
C GLU A 395 -30.02 -45.62 -47.65
#